data_AF-A0A371JJZ5-F1
#
_entry.id   AF-A0A371JJZ5-F1
#
_cell.length_a   1.000
_cell.length_b   1.000
_cell.length_c   1.000
_cell.angle_alpha   90.00
_cell.angle_beta   90.00
_cell.angle_gamma   90.00
#
_symmetry.space_group_name_H-M   'P 1'
#
loop_
_entity.id
_entity.type
_entity.pdbx_description
1 polymer ?
#
loop_
_entity_poly.entity_id
_entity_poly.type
_entity_poly.pdbx_seq_one_letter_code
_entity_poly.pdbx_strand_id
1 'polypeptide(L)'
;MNDQEIINYCLENLEGTVLVESWGERGIFYDFTELDKILPHPVYAWMGWICILNPSKDSFEELKPFLQEAYSYAKEKYSKKKLVKS
;
A
#
# COMPACT_ATOMS: atom_id res chain seq x y z
N MET A 1 2.37 -5.22 31.89
CA MET A 1 2.07 -5.36 30.46
C MET A 1 0.62 -5.78 30.30
N ASN A 2 -0.26 -4.80 30.13
CA ASN A 2 -1.66 -4.99 29.74
C ASN A 2 -1.83 -4.67 28.24
N ASP A 3 -3.03 -4.92 27.70
CA ASP A 3 -3.37 -4.66 26.30
C ASP A 3 -3.27 -3.18 25.92
N GLN A 4 -3.65 -2.27 26.83
CA GLN A 4 -3.57 -0.83 26.61
C GLN A 4 -2.12 -0.33 26.44
N GLU A 5 -1.18 -0.86 27.22
CA GLU A 5 0.24 -0.52 27.13
C GLU A 5 0.81 -0.95 25.76
N ILE A 6 0.39 -2.11 25.25
CA ILE A 6 0.81 -2.60 23.92
C ILE A 6 0.23 -1.73 22.80
N ILE A 7 -1.08 -1.42 22.88
CA ILE A 7 -1.77 -0.55 21.92
C ILE A 7 -1.09 0.81 21.83
N ASN A 8 -0.82 1.45 22.98
CA ASN A 8 -0.17 2.75 23.03
C ASN A 8 1.23 2.70 22.43
N TYR A 9 2.02 1.67 22.78
CA TYR A 9 3.34 1.49 22.18
C TYR A 9 3.27 1.40 20.65
N CYS A 10 2.34 0.62 20.11
CA CYS A 10 2.17 0.51 18.66
C CYS A 10 1.79 1.84 18.02
N LEU A 11 0.81 2.56 18.57
CA LEU A 11 0.36 3.85 18.02
C LEU A 11 1.44 4.93 18.09
N GLU A 12 2.30 4.89 19.11
CA GLU A 12 3.39 5.86 19.28
C GLU A 12 4.63 5.55 18.43
N ASN A 13 4.89 4.27 18.12
CA ASN A 13 6.14 3.84 17.50
C ASN A 13 5.99 3.27 16.08
N LEU A 14 4.79 2.88 15.66
CA LEU A 14 4.52 2.32 14.33
C LEU A 14 3.74 3.33 13.49
N GLU A 15 4.45 4.01 12.59
CA GLU A 15 3.86 5.03 11.71
C GLU A 15 2.73 4.46 10.84
N GLY A 16 1.67 5.26 10.66
CA GLY A 16 0.52 4.91 9.84
C GLY A 16 -0.40 3.87 10.47
N THR A 17 -0.23 3.55 11.75
CA THR A 17 -1.14 2.64 12.46
C THR A 17 -2.31 3.37 13.11
N VAL A 18 -3.47 2.71 13.12
CA VAL A 18 -4.72 3.19 13.72
C VAL A 18 -5.35 2.09 14.56
N LEU A 19 -6.04 2.50 15.62
CA LEU A 19 -6.86 1.61 16.43
C LEU A 19 -8.23 1.44 15.75
N VAL A 20 -8.62 0.19 15.50
CA VAL A 20 -9.93 -0.18 14.99
C VAL A 20 -10.66 -0.99 16.05
N GLU A 21 -11.90 -0.63 16.31
CA GLU A 21 -12.79 -1.34 17.24
C GLU A 21 -13.96 -1.93 16.46
N SER A 22 -14.20 -3.23 16.61
CA SER A 22 -15.26 -3.94 15.89
C SER A 22 -15.72 -5.16 16.69
N TRP A 23 -17.04 -5.31 16.86
CA TRP A 23 -17.66 -6.46 17.56
C TRP A 23 -17.11 -6.74 18.97
N GLY A 24 -16.68 -5.70 19.71
CA GLY A 24 -16.09 -5.84 21.04
C GLY A 24 -14.62 -6.21 21.05
N GLU A 25 -13.99 -6.34 19.89
CA GLU A 25 -12.55 -6.49 19.71
C GLU A 25 -11.90 -5.15 19.37
N ARG A 26 -10.64 -4.99 19.77
CA ARG A 26 -9.80 -3.83 19.42
C ARG A 26 -8.53 -4.35 18.76
N GLY A 27 -8.13 -3.74 17.65
CA GLY A 27 -6.95 -4.15 16.89
C GLY A 27 -6.22 -2.97 16.26
N ILE A 28 -4.92 -3.14 16.05
CA ILE A 28 -4.08 -2.16 15.34
C ILE A 28 -4.04 -2.53 13.86
N PHE A 29 -4.38 -1.57 13.00
CA PHE A 29 -4.36 -1.70 11.54
C PHE A 29 -3.50 -0.59 10.93
N TYR A 30 -3.08 -0.77 9.68
CA TYR A 30 -2.48 0.32 8.91
C TYR A 30 -3.60 1.17 8.28
N ASP A 31 -3.46 2.49 8.31
CA ASP A 31 -4.40 3.43 7.71
C ASP A 31 -4.15 3.53 6.20
N PHE A 32 -5.11 3.02 5.43
CA PHE A 32 -5.07 3.10 3.95
C PHE A 32 -5.93 4.24 3.40
N THR A 33 -6.41 5.15 4.25
CA THR A 33 -7.37 6.20 3.88
C THR A 33 -6.73 7.58 3.64
N GLU A 34 -5.41 7.71 3.83
CA GLU A 34 -4.70 8.95 3.55
C GLU A 34 -4.87 9.37 2.07
N LEU A 35 -5.28 10.62 1.88
CA LEU A 35 -5.42 11.24 0.56
C LEU A 35 -4.07 11.76 0.07
N ASP A 36 -3.91 11.80 -1.24
CA ASP A 36 -2.77 12.41 -1.92
C ASP A 36 -1.39 11.81 -1.55
N LYS A 37 -1.38 10.54 -1.10
CA LYS A 37 -0.17 9.82 -0.68
C LYS A 37 -0.08 8.47 -1.39
N ILE A 38 1.14 8.12 -1.81
CA ILE A 38 1.43 6.77 -2.33
C ILE A 38 1.53 5.81 -1.15
N LEU A 39 0.67 4.80 -1.14
CA LEU A 39 0.55 3.79 -0.08
C LEU A 39 0.74 2.38 -0.66
N PRO A 40 1.14 1.39 0.15
CA PRO A 40 1.00 -0.01 -0.23
C PRO A 40 -0.48 -0.38 -0.43
N HIS A 41 -0.80 -1.16 -1.46
CA HIS A 41 -2.19 -1.56 -1.72
C HIS A 41 -2.70 -2.48 -0.59
N PRO A 42 -3.87 -2.21 0.03
CA PRO A 42 -4.33 -2.89 1.25
C PRO A 42 -4.42 -4.43 1.15
N VAL A 43 -4.63 -4.97 -0.06
CA VAL A 43 -4.76 -6.42 -0.29
C VAL A 43 -3.52 -7.03 -0.98
N TYR A 44 -2.79 -6.23 -1.76
CA TYR A 44 -1.79 -6.73 -2.73
C TYR A 44 -0.39 -6.14 -2.53
N ALA A 45 -0.16 -5.45 -1.41
CA ALA A 45 1.14 -4.87 -1.08
C ALA A 45 2.28 -5.88 -1.21
N TRP A 46 2.09 -7.11 -0.71
CA TRP A 46 3.09 -8.19 -0.80
C TRP A 46 3.41 -8.64 -2.23
N MET A 47 2.56 -8.31 -3.20
CA MET A 47 2.80 -8.52 -4.63
C MET A 47 3.47 -7.31 -5.30
N GLY A 48 3.90 -6.31 -4.54
CA GLY A 48 4.52 -5.07 -5.03
C GLY A 48 3.54 -4.04 -5.55
N TRP A 49 2.26 -4.10 -5.15
CA TRP A 49 1.24 -3.16 -5.62
C TRP A 49 1.14 -1.95 -4.69
N ILE A 50 1.04 -0.77 -5.28
CA ILE A 50 0.83 0.52 -4.60
C ILE A 50 -0.54 1.11 -4.99
N CYS A 51 -1.05 2.05 -4.19
CA CYS A 51 -2.25 2.84 -4.47
C CYS A 51 -2.09 4.30 -4.02
N ILE A 52 -2.90 5.19 -4.58
CA ILE A 52 -3.03 6.59 -4.14
C ILE A 52 -4.49 7.01 -4.27
N LEU A 53 -5.00 7.74 -3.27
CA LEU A 53 -6.39 8.23 -3.25
C LEU A 53 -6.42 9.72 -3.58
N ASN A 54 -7.20 10.10 -4.60
CA ASN A 54 -7.39 11.48 -5.04
C ASN A 54 -6.06 12.27 -5.22
N PRO A 55 -5.17 11.85 -6.14
CA PRO A 55 -3.89 12.51 -6.35
C PRO A 55 -4.06 13.95 -6.83
N SER A 56 -3.29 14.86 -6.24
CA SER A 56 -3.01 16.18 -6.74
C SER A 56 -2.10 16.11 -7.97
N LYS A 57 -1.76 17.28 -8.54
CA LYS A 57 -0.83 17.32 -9.67
C LYS A 57 0.56 16.89 -9.26
N ASP A 58 1.01 17.27 -8.06
CA ASP A 58 2.38 17.04 -7.61
C ASP A 58 2.61 15.55 -7.33
N SER A 59 1.71 14.91 -6.58
CA SER A 59 1.78 13.47 -6.34
C SER A 59 1.56 12.64 -7.61
N PHE A 60 0.80 13.16 -8.58
CA PHE A 60 0.69 12.52 -9.89
C PHE A 60 2.00 12.58 -10.68
N GLU A 61 2.77 13.66 -10.60
CA GLU A 61 4.12 13.72 -11.17
C GLU A 61 5.05 12.71 -10.51
N GLU A 62 5.00 12.58 -9.18
CA GLU A 62 5.73 11.56 -8.43
C GLU A 62 5.31 10.12 -8.80
N LEU A 63 4.06 9.92 -9.21
CA LEU A 63 3.53 8.61 -9.60
C LEU A 63 4.05 8.15 -10.98
N LYS A 64 4.42 9.07 -11.88
CA LYS A 64 4.77 8.75 -13.28
C LYS A 64 5.89 7.70 -13.44
N PRO A 65 6.99 7.74 -12.68
CA PRO A 65 8.03 6.71 -12.76
C PRO A 65 7.49 5.31 -12.46
N PHE A 66 6.61 5.15 -11.47
CA PHE A 66 6.00 3.87 -11.11
C PHE A 66 5.06 3.34 -12.20
N LEU A 67 4.29 4.24 -12.83
CA LEU A 67 3.45 3.88 -13.98
C LEU A 67 4.30 3.38 -15.16
N GLN A 68 5.41 4.07 -15.43
CA GLN A 68 6.34 3.68 -16.49
C GLN A 68 7.00 2.34 -16.21
N GLU A 69 7.40 2.08 -14.96
CA GLU A 69 7.95 0.79 -14.52
C GLU A 69 6.92 -0.33 -14.69
N ALA A 70 5.70 -0.15 -14.17
CA ALA A 70 4.63 -1.13 -14.26
C ALA A 70 4.30 -1.50 -15.72
N TYR A 71 4.22 -0.50 -16.60
CA TYR A 71 4.04 -0.73 -18.04
C TYR A 71 5.19 -1.52 -18.66
N SER A 72 6.43 -1.17 -18.33
CA SER A 72 7.63 -1.81 -18.87
C SER A 72 7.71 -3.28 -18.43
N TYR A 73 7.44 -3.54 -17.15
CA TYR A 73 7.35 -4.89 -16.60
C TYR A 73 6.25 -5.72 -17.29
N ALA A 74 5.06 -5.14 -17.50
CA ALA A 74 3.97 -5.82 -18.20
C ALA A 74 4.34 -6.20 -19.64
N LYS A 75 5.00 -5.29 -20.37
CA LYS A 75 5.50 -5.52 -21.74
C LYS A 75 6.53 -6.64 -21.77
N GLU A 76 7.49 -6.64 -20.86
CA GLU A 76 8.52 -7.68 -20.77
C GLU A 76 7.90 -9.06 -20.49
N LYS A 77 7.01 -9.13 -19.48
CA LYS A 77 6.30 -10.36 -19.11
C LYS A 77 5.47 -10.91 -20.27
N TYR A 78 4.83 -10.04 -21.04
CA TYR A 78 4.07 -10.45 -22.23
C TYR A 78 4.98 -10.98 -23.35
N SER A 79 6.10 -10.31 -23.64
CA SER A 79 7.07 -10.76 -24.65
C SER A 79 7.66 -12.13 -24.32
N LYS A 80 8.04 -12.37 -23.05
CA LYS A 80 8.51 -13.68 -22.58
C LYS A 80 7.49 -14.80 -22.82
N LYS A 81 6.19 -14.52 -22.62
CA LYS A 81 5.12 -15.50 -22.89
C LYS A 81 4.97 -15.84 -24.37
N LYS A 82 5.30 -14.93 -25.30
CA LYS A 82 5.28 -15.21 -26.74
C LYS A 82 6.41 -16.16 -27.15
N LEU A 83 7.62 -15.94 -26.62
CA LEU A 83 8.80 -16.75 -26.94
C LEU A 83 8.71 -18.20 -26.43
N VAL A 84 7.96 -18.44 -25.34
CA VAL A 84 7.76 -19.80 -24.79
C VAL A 84 6.71 -20.60 -25.57
N LYS A 85 5.90 -19.95 -26.41
CA LYS A 85 4.82 -20.58 -27.18
C LYS A 85 5.13 -20.76 -28.67
N SER A 86 6.32 -20.38 -29.13
CA SER A 86 6.83 -20.58 -30.50
C SER A 86 7.86 -21.70 -30.51
#